data_AF-A0A669QNK0-F1
#
_entry.id   AF-A0A669QNK0-F1
#
_cell.length_a   1.000
_cell.length_b   1.000
_cell.length_c   1.000
_cell.angle_alpha   90.00
_cell.angle_beta   90.00
_cell.angle_gamma   90.00
#
_symmetry.space_group_name_H-M   'P 1'
#
loop_
_entity.id
_entity.type
_entity.pdbx_description
1 polymer ?
#
loop_
_entity_poly.entity_id
_entity_poly.type
_entity_poly.pdbx_seq_one_letter_code
_entity_poly.pdbx_strand_id
1 'polypeptide(L)'
;MSHFLDSVSTIITVFHQHAKEDGDQSKLNRRKMKEFIQKEFADAIVTIDKILQFLEWDGDGEIDFNEFLLLVFRVAKACYWYLQRGQSGTKRT
;
A
#
# COMPACT_ATOMS: atom_id res chain seq x y z
N MET A 1 -4.64 -18.32 15.66
CA MET A 1 -4.94 -18.16 14.22
C MET A 1 -3.67 -18.48 13.43
N SER A 2 -3.75 -18.67 12.11
CA SER A 2 -2.53 -18.87 11.32
C SER A 2 -1.81 -17.53 11.13
N HIS A 3 -0.47 -17.54 11.14
CA HIS A 3 0.34 -16.33 10.91
C HIS A 3 -0.03 -15.59 9.61
N PHE A 4 -0.48 -16.34 8.61
CA PHE A 4 -1.00 -15.76 7.36
C PHE A 4 -2.27 -14.93 7.61
N LEU A 5 -3.26 -15.49 8.32
CA LEU A 5 -4.50 -14.78 8.63
C LEU A 5 -4.25 -13.58 9.56
N ASP A 6 -3.29 -13.68 10.47
CA ASP A 6 -2.89 -12.55 11.32
C ASP A 6 -2.26 -11.40 10.50
N SER A 7 -1.47 -11.75 9.48
CA SER A 7 -0.89 -10.77 8.55
C SER A 7 -1.97 -10.10 7.69
N VAL A 8 -2.93 -10.88 7.18
CA VAL A 8 -4.10 -10.35 6.45
C VAL A 8 -4.94 -9.44 7.34
N SER A 9 -5.19 -9.85 8.59
CA SER A 9 -5.90 -9.04 9.59
C SER A 9 -5.20 -7.72 9.88
N THR A 10 -3.86 -7.73 9.90
CA THR A 10 -3.04 -6.52 10.06
C THR A 10 -3.25 -5.54 8.89
N ILE A 11 -3.25 -6.03 7.65
CA ILE A 11 -3.49 -5.21 6.45
C ILE A 11 -4.88 -4.56 6.51
N ILE A 12 -5.91 -5.33 6.87
CA ILE A 12 -7.30 -4.85 7.02
C ILE A 12 -7.38 -3.78 8.11
N THR A 13 -6.71 -4.00 9.25
CA THR A 13 -6.69 -3.05 10.37
C THR A 13 -6.07 -1.72 9.97
N VAL A 14 -4.94 -1.75 9.25
CA VAL A 14 -4.29 -0.53 8.75
C VAL A 14 -5.22 0.25 7.82
N PHE A 15 -5.89 -0.44 6.89
CA PHE A 15 -6.86 0.21 6.00
C PHE A 15 -7.96 0.95 6.79
N HIS A 16 -8.61 0.25 7.74
CA HIS A 16 -9.68 0.85 8.53
C HIS A 16 -9.22 1.99 9.44
N GLN A 17 -7.98 1.94 9.95
CA GLN A 17 -7.42 3.05 10.74
C GLN A 17 -7.37 4.34 9.92
N HIS A 18 -7.00 4.25 8.65
CA HIS A 18 -6.94 5.40 7.77
C HIS A 18 -8.32 5.81 7.22
N ALA A 19 -9.24 4.86 6.99
CA ALA A 19 -10.59 5.15 6.49
C ALA A 19 -11.48 5.81 7.56
N LYS A 20 -11.35 5.38 8.82
CA LYS A 20 -12.19 5.85 9.94
C LYS A 20 -12.09 7.36 10.22
N GLU A 21 -11.03 8.03 9.77
CA GLU A 21 -10.84 9.46 9.97
C GLU A 21 -11.73 10.35 9.05
N ASP A 22 -12.36 9.80 8.01
CA ASP A 22 -13.17 10.55 7.02
C ASP A 22 -14.69 10.39 7.17
N GLY A 23 -15.16 9.69 8.21
CA GLY A 23 -16.59 9.48 8.47
C GLY A 23 -17.22 8.31 7.71
N ASP A 24 -16.68 7.92 6.56
CA ASP A 24 -16.96 6.63 5.90
C ASP A 24 -15.84 5.64 6.17
N GLN A 25 -16.12 4.57 6.91
CA GLN A 25 -15.13 3.56 7.31
C GLN A 25 -14.78 2.57 6.19
N SER A 26 -15.42 2.67 5.03
CA SER A 26 -15.27 1.73 3.93
C SER A 26 -14.30 2.21 2.85
N LYS A 27 -13.91 3.49 2.86
CA LYS A 27 -13.10 4.11 1.81
C LYS A 27 -12.09 5.13 2.34
N LEU A 28 -11.06 5.38 1.54
CA LEU A 28 -10.03 6.39 1.78
C LEU A 28 -10.18 7.50 0.75
N ASN A 29 -10.23 8.77 1.18
CA ASN A 29 -10.09 9.83 0.20
C ASN A 29 -8.64 9.90 -0.32
N ARG A 30 -8.49 10.49 -1.51
CA ARG A 30 -7.20 10.63 -2.19
C ARG A 30 -6.13 11.33 -1.35
N ARG A 31 -6.52 12.27 -0.48
CA ARG A 31 -5.61 12.98 0.43
C ARG A 31 -5.04 12.05 1.50
N LYS A 32 -5.87 11.22 2.12
CA LYS A 32 -5.45 10.26 3.15
C LYS A 32 -4.57 9.16 2.58
N MET A 33 -4.88 8.68 1.38
CA MET A 33 -4.00 7.74 0.70
C MET A 33 -2.65 8.38 0.35
N LYS A 34 -2.62 9.67 0.00
CA LYS A 34 -1.37 10.42 -0.18
C LYS A 34 -0.56 10.48 1.12
N GLU A 35 -1.20 10.81 2.24
CA GLU A 35 -0.58 10.82 3.58
C GLU A 35 -0.04 9.44 3.97
N PHE A 36 -0.81 8.38 3.74
CA PHE A 36 -0.38 6.98 3.97
C PHE A 36 0.86 6.64 3.14
N ILE A 37 0.83 6.91 1.83
CA ILE A 37 1.97 6.64 0.95
C ILE A 37 3.19 7.47 1.37
N GLN A 38 3.02 8.73 1.77
CA GLN A 38 4.13 9.55 2.26
C GLN A 38 4.73 9.02 3.56
N LYS A 39 3.88 8.59 4.50
CA LYS A 39 4.31 8.05 5.79
C LYS A 39 5.06 6.73 5.63
N GLU A 40 4.53 5.83 4.81
CA GLU A 40 5.10 4.48 4.66
C GLU A 40 6.27 4.45 3.64
N PHE A 41 6.33 5.38 2.69
CA PHE A 41 7.31 5.34 1.59
C PHE A 41 8.24 6.57 1.49
N ALA A 42 8.28 7.44 2.51
CA ALA A 42 9.20 8.57 2.82
C ALA A 42 9.86 9.39 1.68
N ASP A 43 10.36 8.77 0.62
CA ASP A 43 11.04 9.36 -0.55
C ASP A 43 10.26 9.25 -1.89
N ALA A 44 9.06 8.66 -1.92
CA ALA A 44 8.31 8.41 -3.16
C ALA A 44 7.59 9.64 -3.77
N ILE A 45 7.93 10.87 -3.35
CA ILE A 45 7.13 12.10 -3.51
C ILE A 45 6.80 12.43 -4.98
N VAL A 46 7.69 12.16 -5.92
CA VAL A 46 7.51 12.57 -7.33
C VAL A 46 6.52 11.68 -8.11
N THR A 47 6.12 10.53 -7.55
CA THR A 47 5.26 9.55 -8.24
C THR A 47 3.90 9.32 -7.57
N ILE A 48 3.62 9.96 -6.42
CA ILE A 48 2.42 9.65 -5.63
C ILE A 48 1.13 9.97 -6.39
N ASP A 49 1.05 11.09 -7.10
CA ASP A 49 -0.17 11.44 -7.84
C ASP A 49 -0.45 10.48 -9.01
N LYS A 50 0.60 9.92 -9.63
CA LYS A 50 0.49 8.86 -10.65
C LYS A 50 0.13 7.50 -10.04
N ILE A 51 0.63 7.21 -8.84
CA ILE A 51 0.26 6.00 -8.10
C ILE A 51 -1.21 6.08 -7.71
N LEU A 52 -1.66 7.21 -7.16
CA LEU A 52 -3.06 7.45 -6.81
C LEU A 52 -3.97 7.32 -8.04
N GLN A 53 -3.61 7.95 -9.16
CA GLN A 53 -4.37 7.79 -10.41
C GLN A 53 -4.36 6.36 -10.95
N PHE A 54 -3.31 5.58 -10.67
CA PHE A 54 -3.28 4.17 -11.06
C PHE A 54 -4.16 3.30 -10.16
N LEU A 55 -4.28 3.65 -8.87
CA LEU A 55 -5.05 2.88 -7.89
C LEU A 55 -6.54 3.17 -7.99
N GLU A 56 -6.93 4.45 -8.16
CA GLU A 56 -8.30 4.91 -8.41
C GLU A 56 -8.69 4.61 -9.86
N TRP A 57 -9.11 3.37 -10.13
CA TRP A 57 -9.35 2.91 -11.51
C TRP A 57 -10.78 3.13 -11.99
N ASP A 58 -11.73 3.29 -11.06
CA ASP A 58 -13.14 3.54 -11.36
C ASP A 58 -13.48 5.04 -11.49
N GLY A 59 -12.59 5.92 -11.02
CA GLY A 59 -12.70 7.37 -11.17
C GLY A 59 -13.69 8.02 -10.22
N ASP A 60 -14.03 7.39 -9.09
CA ASP A 60 -14.99 7.91 -8.11
C ASP A 60 -14.38 8.95 -7.14
N GLY A 61 -13.07 9.20 -7.23
CA GLY A 61 -12.33 10.14 -6.38
C GLY A 61 -11.93 9.57 -5.01
N GLU A 62 -12.28 8.33 -4.71
CA GLU A 62 -12.02 7.61 -3.48
C GLU A 62 -11.15 6.36 -3.75
N ILE A 63 -10.68 5.71 -2.69
CA ILE A 63 -9.91 4.47 -2.77
C ILE A 63 -10.56 3.45 -1.86
N ASP A 64 -11.15 2.43 -2.48
CA ASP A 64 -11.77 1.31 -1.77
C ASP A 64 -10.73 0.27 -1.30
N PHE A 65 -11.19 -0.78 -0.62
CA PHE A 65 -10.30 -1.83 -0.14
C PHE A 65 -9.63 -2.64 -1.27
N ASN A 66 -10.32 -2.86 -2.39
CA ASN A 66 -9.76 -3.59 -3.54
C ASN A 66 -8.62 -2.80 -4.19
N GLU A 67 -8.81 -1.50 -4.32
CA GLU A 67 -7.83 -0.56 -4.85
C GLU A 67 -6.63 -0.42 -3.91
N PHE A 68 -6.88 -0.38 -2.60
CA PHE A 68 -5.81 -0.43 -1.60
C PHE A 68 -4.98 -1.73 -1.69
N LEU A 69 -5.62 -2.88 -1.91
CA LEU A 69 -4.90 -4.15 -2.09
C LEU A 69 -3.94 -4.14 -3.29
N LEU A 70 -4.24 -3.39 -4.36
CA LEU A 70 -3.32 -3.22 -5.49
C LEU A 70 -2.00 -2.57 -5.06
N LEU A 71 -2.04 -1.59 -4.15
CA LEU A 71 -0.82 -1.00 -3.57
C LEU A 71 -0.05 -2.06 -2.78
N VAL A 72 -0.74 -2.80 -1.91
CA VAL A 72 -0.14 -3.85 -1.07
C VAL A 72 0.58 -4.90 -1.94
N PHE A 73 -0.06 -5.37 -3.03
CA PHE A 73 0.55 -6.34 -3.94
C PHE A 73 1.78 -5.80 -4.64
N ARG A 74 1.77 -4.52 -5.06
CA ARG A 74 2.94 -3.89 -5.70
C ARG A 74 4.11 -3.78 -4.75
N VAL A 75 3.85 -3.37 -3.52
CA VAL A 75 4.86 -3.25 -2.46
C VAL A 75 5.42 -4.62 -2.11
N ALA A 76 4.56 -5.62 -1.89
CA ALA A 76 4.98 -6.99 -1.62
C ALA A 76 5.86 -7.56 -2.75
N LYS A 77 5.47 -7.33 -4.01
CA LYS A 77 6.28 -7.73 -5.18
C LYS A 77 7.63 -7.01 -5.20
N ALA A 78 7.67 -5.70 -4.96
CA ALA A 78 8.93 -4.95 -4.93
C ALA A 78 9.86 -5.44 -3.81
N CYS A 79 9.34 -5.67 -2.59
CA CYS A 79 10.07 -6.23 -1.47
C CYS A 79 10.60 -7.63 -1.79
N TYR A 80 9.78 -8.49 -2.41
CA TYR A 80 10.20 -9.83 -2.82
C TYR A 80 11.40 -9.77 -3.78
N TRP A 81 11.36 -8.93 -4.82
CA TRP A 81 12.49 -8.74 -5.74
C TRP A 81 13.72 -8.14 -5.07
N TYR A 82 13.53 -7.17 -4.17
CA TYR A 82 14.63 -6.57 -3.41
C TYR A 82 15.37 -7.63 -2.56
N LEU A 83 14.61 -8.47 -1.85
CA LEU A 83 15.17 -9.56 -1.05
C LEU A 83 15.91 -10.59 -1.93
N GLN A 84 15.41 -10.90 -3.13
CA GLN A 84 16.13 -11.77 -4.07
C GLN A 84 17.44 -11.14 -4.58
N ARG A 85 17.44 -9.85 -4.88
CA ARG A 85 18.65 -9.12 -5.33
C ARG A 85 19.71 -9.06 -4.22
N GLY A 86 19.29 -8.89 -2.97
CA GLY A 86 20.18 -8.95 -1.80
C GLY A 86 20.83 -10.33 -1.59
N GLN A 87 20.16 -11.41 -1.98
CA GLN A 87 20.72 -12.78 -1.93
C GLN A 87 21.68 -13.09 -3.09
N SER A 88 21.67 -12.28 -4.15
CA SER A 88 22.53 -12.44 -5.32
C SER A 88 23.90 -11.75 -5.18
N GLY A 89 24.13 -11.01 -4.08
CA GLY A 89 25.32 -10.19 -3.85
C GLY A 89 26.49 -10.87 -3.12
N THR A 90 26.29 -12.03 -2.47
CA THR A 90 27.36 -12.72 -1.71
C THR A 90 28.07 -13.80 -2.54
N LYS A 91 28.48 -13.45 -3.76
CA LYS A 91 29.54 -14.16 -4.50
C LYS A 91 30.32 -13.15 -5.33
N ARG A 92 31.22 -12.40 -4.69
CA ARG A 92 32.38 -11.76 -5.31
C ARG A 92 33.25 -11.14 -4.21
N THR A 93 34.15 -11.93 -3.67
CA THR A 93 35.63 -11.80 -3.75
C THR A 93 36.23 -12.91 -2.90
#